data_AF-A0AAP0WWC9-F1
#
_entry.id   AF-A0AAP0WWC9-F1
#
_cell.length_a   1.000
_cell.length_b   1.000
_cell.length_c   1.000
_cell.angle_alpha   90.00
_cell.angle_beta   90.00
_cell.angle_gamma   90.00
#
_symmetry.space_group_name_H-M   'P 1'
#
loop_
_entity.id
_entity.type
_entity.pdbx_description
1 polymer ?
#
loop_
_entity_poly.entity_id
_entity_poly.type
_entity_poly.pdbx_seq_one_letter_code
_entity_poly.pdbx_strand_id
1 'polypeptide(L)'
;MWNSGQIAPPGTGGSSIPPPPAAQPSYTVLPSPAEAEARLEEKARKWMQLNSKRYGDKRKFGFVETQKEDMPPEHVRKIIRDHGDMSSKKYRHDKRVYLGALKFIPHAVYKLLENMPMPWEQVRDVKVLYHITGAITFVNEIPWVVEPIYLAQWGTMWIMMRREKRDRRHFKRMRFPPFDDEEPPLDYADNLLDVGSSGANSTRDG
;
A
#
# COMPACT_ATOMS: atom_id res chain seq x y z
N MET A 1 20.71 3.33 74.36
CA MET A 1 20.52 2.04 73.66
C MET A 1 19.62 2.28 72.46
N TRP A 2 20.21 2.43 71.28
CA TRP A 2 19.52 2.44 69.99
C TRP A 2 20.12 1.34 69.12
N ASN A 3 19.23 0.77 68.31
CA ASN A 3 19.33 -0.45 67.53
C ASN A 3 20.24 -0.30 66.29
N SER A 4 21.07 -1.31 65.99
CA SER A 4 21.72 -1.51 64.69
C SER A 4 21.86 -3.01 64.39
N GLY A 5 20.75 -3.71 64.24
CA GLY A 5 20.73 -5.08 63.70
C GLY A 5 21.03 -5.06 62.20
N GLN A 6 22.29 -5.24 61.84
CA GLN A 6 22.72 -5.42 60.45
C GLN A 6 22.40 -6.86 60.01
N ILE A 7 21.22 -7.04 59.43
CA ILE A 7 20.79 -8.31 58.82
C ILE A 7 21.55 -8.44 57.49
N ALA A 8 22.61 -9.25 57.49
CA ALA A 8 23.21 -9.73 56.25
C ALA A 8 22.30 -10.82 55.63
N PRO A 9 22.05 -10.79 54.31
CA PRO A 9 21.15 -11.73 53.65
C PRO A 9 21.70 -13.16 53.66
N PRO A 10 20.84 -14.18 53.79
CA PRO A 10 21.23 -15.58 53.83
C PRO A 10 21.57 -16.04 52.40
N GLY A 11 22.81 -16.51 52.21
CA GLY A 11 23.27 -16.96 50.90
C GLY A 11 24.79 -17.11 50.77
N THR A 12 25.58 -16.72 51.77
CA THR A 12 27.02 -17.01 51.84
C THR A 12 27.28 -18.46 52.30
N GLY A 13 26.73 -19.41 51.55
CA GLY A 13 27.29 -20.76 51.52
C GLY A 13 28.64 -20.67 50.82
N GLY A 14 29.72 -20.92 51.56
CA GLY A 14 31.06 -21.01 51.01
C GLY A 14 31.15 -22.17 50.02
N SER A 15 30.81 -21.92 48.76
CA SER A 15 31.26 -22.75 47.65
C SER A 15 32.73 -22.45 47.44
N SER A 16 33.60 -23.33 47.94
CA SER A 16 34.98 -23.40 47.51
C SER A 16 34.99 -23.73 46.01
N ILE A 17 34.92 -22.70 45.18
CA ILE A 17 35.18 -22.82 43.75
C ILE A 17 36.66 -23.20 43.66
N PRO A 18 37.02 -24.40 43.18
CA PRO A 18 38.41 -24.74 42.97
C PRO A 18 39.02 -23.70 42.03
N PRO A 19 40.29 -23.29 42.24
CA PRO A 19 40.94 -22.34 41.35
C PRO A 19 40.80 -22.82 39.91
N PRO A 20 40.53 -21.94 38.93
CA PRO A 20 40.51 -22.33 37.53
C PRO A 20 41.82 -23.05 37.24
N PRO A 21 41.79 -24.22 36.58
CA PRO A 21 43.01 -24.95 36.26
C PRO A 21 43.96 -23.97 35.58
N ALA A 22 45.19 -23.89 36.10
CA ALA A 22 46.23 -23.06 35.52
C ALA A 22 46.23 -23.32 34.02
N ALA A 23 46.00 -22.27 33.22
CA ALA A 23 46.02 -22.37 31.78
C ALA A 23 47.36 -22.99 31.41
N GLN A 24 47.35 -24.28 31.04
CA GLN A 24 48.53 -24.89 30.48
C GLN A 24 48.92 -24.00 29.30
N PRO A 25 50.21 -23.71 29.11
CA PRO A 25 50.63 -23.05 27.88
C PRO A 25 50.17 -23.98 26.76
N SER A 26 49.05 -23.63 26.13
CA SER A 26 48.68 -24.21 24.85
C SER A 26 49.92 -24.01 24.02
N TYR A 27 50.60 -25.09 23.68
CA TYR A 27 51.59 -25.08 22.62
C TYR A 27 50.78 -24.74 21.37
N THR A 28 50.50 -23.46 21.18
CA THR A 28 50.19 -22.92 19.88
C THR A 28 51.41 -23.27 19.07
N VAL A 29 51.32 -24.39 18.36
CA VAL A 29 52.04 -24.60 17.12
C VAL A 29 51.92 -23.25 16.42
N LEU A 30 53.04 -22.52 16.36
CA LEU A 30 53.09 -21.25 15.65
C LEU A 30 52.55 -21.59 14.26
N PRO A 31 51.40 -21.00 13.86
CA PRO A 31 50.83 -21.30 12.56
C PRO A 31 51.94 -21.09 11.54
N SER A 32 52.06 -22.02 10.59
CA SER A 32 53.07 -21.83 9.54
C SER A 32 52.81 -20.46 8.88
N PRO A 33 53.83 -19.78 8.33
CA PRO A 33 53.65 -18.47 7.71
C PRO A 33 52.46 -18.43 6.73
N ALA A 34 52.25 -19.52 5.97
CA ALA A 34 51.13 -19.69 5.06
C ALA A 34 49.75 -19.80 5.75
N GLU A 35 49.65 -20.45 6.92
CA GLU A 35 48.41 -20.54 7.69
C GLU A 35 48.07 -19.23 8.38
N ALA A 36 49.08 -18.47 8.80
CA ALA A 36 48.92 -17.13 9.34
C ALA A 36 48.44 -16.14 8.26
N GLU A 37 48.99 -16.23 7.05
CA GLU A 37 48.55 -15.46 5.88
C GLU A 37 47.11 -15.79 5.48
N ALA A 38 46.74 -17.08 5.42
CA ALA A 38 45.38 -17.50 5.09
C ALA A 38 44.35 -17.00 6.13
N ARG A 39 44.70 -17.01 7.43
CA ARG A 39 43.85 -16.44 8.49
C ARG A 39 43.72 -14.92 8.38
N LEU A 40 44.81 -14.23 7.99
CA LEU A 40 44.79 -12.79 7.78
C LEU A 40 43.91 -12.42 6.59
N GLU A 41 44.00 -13.18 5.50
CA GLU A 41 43.18 -13.01 4.30
C GLU A 41 41.70 -13.25 4.59
N GLU A 42 41.37 -14.30 5.35
CA GLU A 42 40.00 -14.56 5.78
C GLU A 42 39.45 -13.42 6.66
N LYS A 43 40.28 -12.89 7.57
CA LYS A 43 39.93 -11.75 8.43
C LYS A 43 39.73 -10.47 7.61
N ALA A 44 40.59 -10.22 6.62
CA ALA A 44 40.48 -9.09 5.71
C ALA A 44 39.19 -9.19 4.87
N ARG A 45 38.86 -10.38 4.36
CA ARG A 45 37.62 -10.64 3.62
C ARG A 45 36.39 -10.39 4.48
N LYS A 46 36.36 -10.91 5.71
CA LYS A 46 35.27 -10.68 6.67
C LYS A 46 35.14 -9.19 7.02
N TRP A 47 36.26 -8.50 7.22
CA TRP A 47 36.29 -7.07 7.50
C TRP A 47 35.75 -6.25 6.32
N MET A 48 36.16 -6.54 5.08
CA MET A 48 35.63 -5.89 3.88
C MET A 48 34.12 -6.10 3.72
N GLN A 49 33.63 -7.33 3.93
CA GLN A 49 32.19 -7.61 3.89
C GLN A 49 31.42 -6.84 4.97
N LEU A 50 31.96 -6.77 6.19
CA LEU A 50 31.35 -6.02 7.28
C LEU A 50 31.33 -4.52 6.99
N ASN A 51 32.43 -3.97 6.46
CA ASN A 51 32.57 -2.56 6.16
C ASN A 51 31.63 -2.13 5.03
N SER A 52 31.58 -2.93 3.95
CA SER A 52 30.66 -2.74 2.82
C SER A 52 29.19 -2.79 3.27
N LYS A 53 28.82 -3.73 4.14
CA LYS A 53 27.45 -3.80 4.70
C LYS A 53 27.14 -2.67 5.67
N ARG A 54 28.11 -2.23 6.48
CA ARG A 54 27.92 -1.20 7.50
C ARG A 54 27.76 0.20 6.89
N TYR A 55 28.54 0.51 5.86
CA TYR A 55 28.56 1.83 5.21
C TYR A 55 27.88 1.86 3.84
N GLY A 56 27.07 0.84 3.53
CA GLY A 56 26.28 0.81 2.30
C GLY A 56 25.27 1.96 2.23
N ASP A 57 24.93 2.39 1.02
CA ASP A 57 24.09 3.58 0.78
C ASP A 57 22.74 3.56 1.50
N LYS A 58 22.15 2.36 1.68
CA LYS A 58 20.89 2.16 2.42
C LYS A 58 20.97 2.54 3.91
N ARG A 59 22.18 2.66 4.47
CA ARG A 59 22.42 3.00 5.88
C ARG A 59 22.98 4.41 6.05
N LYS A 60 23.13 5.16 4.96
CA LYS A 60 23.53 6.57 5.04
C LYS A 60 22.44 7.38 5.70
N PHE A 61 22.84 8.36 6.50
CA PHE A 61 21.91 9.34 7.05
C PHE A 61 21.23 10.09 5.90
N GLY A 62 19.90 10.19 5.94
CA GLY A 62 19.12 10.76 4.84
C GLY A 62 18.83 9.78 3.69
N PHE A 63 19.11 8.48 3.84
CA PHE A 63 18.64 7.48 2.88
C PHE A 63 17.11 7.45 2.87
N VAL A 64 16.53 7.80 1.72
CA VAL A 64 15.10 7.67 1.45
C VAL A 64 14.88 6.32 0.80
N GLU A 65 14.05 5.50 1.43
CA GLU A 65 13.66 4.21 0.88
C GLU A 65 12.94 4.40 -0.45
N THR A 66 13.11 3.43 -1.35
CA THR A 66 12.51 3.46 -2.69
C THR A 66 11.00 3.68 -2.58
N GLN A 67 10.45 4.51 -3.48
CA GLN A 67 9.01 4.74 -3.50
C GLN A 67 8.26 3.42 -3.70
N LYS A 68 7.09 3.32 -3.07
CA LYS A 68 6.18 2.18 -3.27
C LYS A 68 5.72 2.20 -4.72
N GLU A 69 5.99 1.11 -5.43
CA GLU A 69 5.51 0.92 -6.79
C GLU A 69 4.02 0.56 -6.81
N ASP A 70 3.38 0.79 -7.94
CA ASP A 70 1.98 0.47 -8.14
C ASP A 70 1.78 -1.05 -8.15
N MET A 71 0.83 -1.51 -7.34
CA MET A 71 0.46 -2.92 -7.26
C MET A 71 -0.48 -3.29 -8.42
N PRO A 72 -0.50 -4.55 -8.87
CA PRO A 72 -1.44 -5.00 -9.90
C PRO A 72 -2.90 -4.72 -9.50
N PRO A 73 -3.76 -4.28 -10.44
CA PRO A 73 -5.16 -3.94 -10.15
C PRO A 73 -5.98 -5.15 -9.65
N GLU A 74 -5.60 -6.36 -10.04
CA GLU A 74 -6.22 -7.60 -9.56
C GLU A 74 -6.05 -7.82 -8.06
N HIS A 75 -5.00 -7.25 -7.45
CA HIS A 75 -4.73 -7.39 -6.03
C HIS A 75 -5.87 -6.78 -5.20
N VAL A 76 -6.24 -5.53 -5.50
CA VAL A 76 -7.33 -4.84 -4.78
C VAL A 76 -8.70 -5.45 -5.10
N ARG A 77 -8.95 -5.85 -6.35
CA ARG A 77 -10.20 -6.53 -6.76
C ARG A 77 -10.40 -7.81 -5.95
N LYS A 78 -9.36 -8.63 -5.84
CA LYS A 78 -9.39 -9.86 -5.06
C LYS A 78 -9.62 -9.60 -3.56
N ILE A 79 -8.95 -8.62 -2.98
CA ILE A 79 -9.15 -8.28 -1.56
C ILE A 79 -10.60 -7.92 -1.28
N ILE A 80 -11.21 -7.06 -2.09
CA ILE A 80 -12.59 -6.62 -1.92
C ILE A 80 -13.55 -7.80 -2.06
N ARG A 81 -13.36 -8.63 -3.10
CA ARG A 81 -14.16 -9.85 -3.32
C ARG A 81 -14.06 -10.84 -2.17
N ASP A 82 -12.85 -11.07 -1.65
CA ASP A 82 -12.59 -12.02 -0.55
C ASP A 82 -13.20 -11.54 0.78
N HIS A 83 -13.22 -10.23 1.06
CA HIS A 83 -13.81 -9.65 2.28
C HIS A 83 -15.34 -9.58 2.22
N GLY A 84 -15.89 -9.29 1.03
CA GLY A 84 -17.33 -9.26 0.76
C GLY A 84 -18.09 -8.39 1.78
N ASP A 85 -19.14 -8.95 2.36
CA ASP A 85 -20.01 -8.33 3.36
C ASP A 85 -19.50 -8.44 4.81
N MET A 86 -18.27 -8.95 5.01
CA MET A 86 -17.68 -9.18 6.33
C MET A 86 -18.48 -10.15 7.22
N SER A 87 -19.38 -10.98 6.67
CA SER A 87 -20.14 -12.00 7.43
C SER A 87 -19.23 -13.14 7.92
N SER A 88 -18.18 -13.47 7.16
CA SER A 88 -17.24 -14.54 7.48
C SER A 88 -16.46 -14.28 8.77
N LYS A 89 -16.33 -15.33 9.60
CA LYS A 89 -15.51 -15.29 10.83
C LYS A 89 -14.01 -15.11 10.55
N LYS A 90 -13.55 -15.40 9.33
CA LYS A 90 -12.14 -15.29 8.91
C LYS A 90 -11.61 -13.86 9.06
N TYR A 91 -12.42 -12.87 8.70
CA TYR A 91 -12.04 -11.44 8.69
C TYR A 91 -12.53 -10.68 9.93
N ARG A 92 -12.71 -11.37 11.07
CA ARG A 92 -13.22 -10.75 12.31
C ARG A 92 -12.31 -9.63 12.81
N HIS A 93 -11.00 -9.76 12.63
CA HIS A 93 -10.02 -8.76 13.08
C HIS A 93 -10.11 -7.45 12.28
N ASP A 94 -10.45 -7.55 10.99
CA ASP A 94 -10.50 -6.40 10.09
C ASP A 94 -11.77 -5.55 10.26
N LYS A 95 -12.84 -6.10 10.86
CA LYS A 95 -14.10 -5.37 11.12
C LYS A 95 -13.89 -4.03 11.84
N ARG A 96 -12.97 -4.00 12.81
CA ARG A 96 -12.63 -2.77 13.55
C ARG A 96 -12.05 -1.70 12.62
N VAL A 97 -11.26 -2.12 11.64
CA VAL A 97 -10.61 -1.22 10.67
C VAL A 97 -11.64 -0.61 9.73
N TYR A 98 -12.59 -1.42 9.23
CA TYR A 98 -13.71 -0.94 8.40
C TYR A 98 -14.55 0.12 9.12
N LEU A 99 -14.87 -0.11 10.40
CA LEU A 99 -15.57 0.90 11.22
C LEU A 99 -14.73 2.17 11.43
N GLY A 100 -13.41 2.06 11.60
CA GLY A 100 -12.52 3.21 11.69
C GLY A 100 -12.43 4.00 10.38
N ALA A 101 -12.49 3.32 9.25
CA ALA A 101 -12.41 3.93 7.93
C ALA A 101 -13.63 4.79 7.58
N LEU A 102 -14.78 4.54 8.22
CA LEU A 102 -16.02 5.31 8.05
C LEU A 102 -15.81 6.83 8.20
N LYS A 103 -14.90 7.24 9.10
CA LYS A 103 -14.54 8.65 9.30
C LYS A 103 -14.04 9.35 8.02
N PHE A 104 -13.41 8.60 7.12
CA PHE A 104 -12.76 9.15 5.92
C PHE A 104 -13.60 8.99 4.64
N ILE A 105 -14.79 8.39 4.74
CA ILE A 105 -15.71 8.25 3.59
C ILE A 105 -16.01 9.60 2.92
N PRO A 106 -16.28 10.71 3.64
CA PRO A 106 -16.51 11.99 2.97
C PRO A 106 -15.36 12.43 2.05
N HIS A 107 -14.12 12.13 2.44
CA HIS A 107 -12.95 12.45 1.62
C HIS A 107 -12.82 11.52 0.41
N ALA A 108 -13.07 10.21 0.59
CA ALA A 108 -13.07 9.26 -0.52
C ALA A 108 -14.14 9.60 -1.57
N VAL A 109 -15.36 9.92 -1.12
CA VAL A 109 -16.46 10.33 -2.00
C VAL A 109 -16.14 11.64 -2.72
N TYR A 110 -15.58 12.64 -2.02
CA TYR A 110 -15.14 13.89 -2.64
C TYR A 110 -14.15 13.63 -3.78
N LYS A 111 -13.09 12.85 -3.53
CA LYS A 111 -12.06 12.54 -4.55
C LYS A 111 -12.60 11.71 -5.70
N LEU A 112 -13.59 10.84 -5.45
CA LEU A 112 -14.27 10.05 -6.48
C LEU A 112 -15.11 10.94 -7.40
N LEU A 113 -15.93 11.84 -6.83
CA LEU A 113 -16.80 12.74 -7.59
C LEU A 113 -16.00 13.83 -8.35
N GLU A 114 -14.88 14.28 -7.80
CA GLU A 114 -13.98 15.21 -8.48
C GLU A 114 -13.41 14.61 -9.78
N ASN A 115 -13.25 13.29 -9.84
CA ASN A 115 -12.66 12.59 -10.99
C ASN A 115 -13.70 11.86 -11.85
N MET A 116 -14.95 12.32 -11.86
CA MET A 116 -15.95 11.79 -12.80
C MET A 116 -15.44 11.90 -14.24
N PRO A 117 -15.65 10.86 -15.08
CA PRO A 117 -15.29 10.90 -16.49
C PRO A 117 -16.13 11.96 -17.21
N MET A 118 -15.48 12.72 -18.09
CA MET A 118 -16.18 13.75 -18.86
C MET A 118 -17.02 13.11 -19.97
N PRO A 119 -18.09 13.75 -20.49
CA PRO A 119 -19.01 13.09 -21.43
C PRO A 119 -18.40 12.73 -22.81
N TRP A 120 -17.22 13.26 -23.13
CA TRP A 120 -16.42 12.91 -24.31
C TRP A 120 -15.41 11.78 -24.04
N GLU A 121 -15.25 11.35 -22.78
CA GLU A 121 -14.40 10.24 -22.37
C GLU A 121 -15.24 8.96 -22.22
N GLN A 122 -14.75 7.83 -22.71
CA GLN A 122 -15.44 6.53 -22.55
C GLN A 122 -15.08 5.87 -21.23
N VAL A 123 -13.79 5.78 -20.96
CA VAL A 123 -13.20 5.17 -19.76
C VAL A 123 -12.15 6.14 -19.24
N ARG A 124 -12.09 6.28 -17.93
CA ARG A 124 -11.07 7.07 -17.25
C ARG A 124 -10.38 6.19 -16.21
N ASP A 125 -9.14 5.83 -16.50
CA ASP A 125 -8.27 5.15 -15.54
C ASP A 125 -7.71 6.17 -14.55
N VAL A 126 -7.78 5.84 -13.27
CA VAL A 126 -7.44 6.76 -12.18
C VAL A 126 -6.55 6.02 -11.18
N LYS A 127 -5.49 6.67 -10.70
CA LYS A 127 -4.65 6.13 -9.63
C LYS A 127 -5.42 6.06 -8.33
N VAL A 128 -5.29 4.93 -7.66
CA VAL A 128 -6.03 4.61 -6.46
C VAL A 128 -5.07 4.28 -5.31
N LEU A 129 -5.34 4.86 -4.15
CA LEU A 129 -4.71 4.53 -2.88
C LEU A 129 -5.71 3.76 -2.02
N TYR A 130 -5.46 2.49 -1.77
CA TYR A 130 -6.37 1.62 -1.00
C TYR A 130 -5.73 1.14 0.30
N HIS A 131 -6.57 0.86 1.30
CA HIS A 131 -6.13 0.22 2.53
C HIS A 131 -5.81 -1.27 2.27
N ILE A 132 -4.77 -1.83 2.93
CA ILE A 132 -4.32 -3.22 2.70
C ILE A 132 -5.41 -4.28 2.91
N THR A 133 -6.41 -4.00 3.74
CA THR A 133 -7.57 -4.88 3.99
C THR A 133 -8.78 -4.58 3.10
N GLY A 134 -8.70 -3.61 2.18
CA GLY A 134 -9.81 -3.16 1.34
C GLY A 134 -10.84 -2.27 2.06
N ALA A 135 -10.57 -1.83 3.30
CA ALA A 135 -11.52 -1.08 4.12
C ALA A 135 -11.97 0.27 3.52
N ILE A 136 -11.10 0.93 2.76
CA ILE A 136 -11.40 2.17 2.05
C ILE A 136 -10.42 2.34 0.90
N THR A 137 -10.92 3.04 -0.12
CA THR A 137 -10.23 3.28 -1.37
C THR A 137 -10.36 4.75 -1.74
N PHE A 138 -9.23 5.44 -1.91
CA PHE A 138 -9.16 6.84 -2.31
C PHE A 138 -8.69 6.95 -3.75
N VAL A 139 -9.29 7.87 -4.49
CA VAL A 139 -8.72 8.35 -5.74
C VAL A 139 -7.57 9.31 -5.43
N ASN A 140 -6.36 8.98 -5.87
CA ASN A 140 -5.14 9.74 -5.61
C ASN A 140 -4.72 10.62 -6.80
N GLU A 141 -5.67 11.36 -7.37
CA GLU A 141 -5.43 12.26 -8.50
C GLU A 141 -6.20 13.57 -8.37
N ILE A 142 -5.65 14.64 -8.94
CA ILE A 142 -6.31 15.93 -9.11
C ILE A 142 -6.50 16.13 -10.62
N PRO A 143 -7.73 16.37 -11.11
CA PRO A 143 -7.99 16.56 -12.53
C PRO A 143 -7.47 17.92 -13.00
N TRP A 144 -6.26 17.95 -13.53
CA TRP A 144 -5.72 19.14 -14.17
C TRP A 144 -6.26 19.27 -15.59
N VAL A 145 -6.92 20.39 -15.89
CA VAL A 145 -7.47 20.68 -17.21
C VAL A 145 -6.91 21.98 -17.75
N VAL A 146 -6.63 22.01 -19.05
CA VAL A 146 -6.20 23.22 -19.75
C VAL A 146 -7.45 24.03 -20.10
N GLU A 147 -7.62 25.19 -19.47
CA GLU A 147 -8.83 26.01 -19.54
C GLU A 147 -9.39 26.25 -20.96
N PRO A 148 -8.60 26.73 -21.96
CA PRO A 148 -9.15 26.97 -23.29
C PRO A 148 -9.63 25.69 -23.99
N ILE A 149 -8.95 24.56 -23.77
CA ILE A 149 -9.34 23.26 -24.34
C ILE A 149 -10.63 22.77 -23.67
N TYR A 150 -10.69 22.88 -22.33
CA TYR A 150 -11.85 22.48 -21.56
C TYR A 150 -13.12 23.25 -21.96
N LEU A 151 -13.01 24.57 -22.16
CA LEU A 151 -14.11 25.39 -22.67
C LEU A 151 -14.54 24.98 -24.09
N ALA A 152 -13.60 24.70 -24.98
CA ALA A 152 -13.90 24.25 -26.34
C ALA A 152 -14.60 22.87 -26.37
N GLN A 153 -14.16 21.93 -25.52
CA GLN A 153 -14.79 20.61 -25.36
C GLN A 153 -16.24 20.74 -24.87
N TRP A 154 -16.48 21.58 -23.85
CA TRP A 154 -17.84 21.86 -23.38
C TRP A 154 -18.70 22.60 -24.41
N GLY A 155 -18.11 23.52 -25.18
CA GLY A 155 -18.79 24.17 -26.30
C GLY A 155 -19.24 23.17 -27.36
N THR A 156 -18.39 22.19 -27.68
CA THR A 156 -18.72 21.09 -28.60
C THR A 156 -19.87 20.25 -28.04
N MET A 157 -19.77 19.85 -26.77
CA MET A 157 -20.80 19.07 -26.08
C MET A 157 -22.16 19.80 -26.06
N TRP A 158 -22.16 21.11 -25.82
CA TRP A 158 -23.36 21.95 -25.85
C TRP A 158 -24.06 21.91 -27.20
N ILE A 159 -23.32 22.04 -28.31
CA ILE A 159 -23.88 21.99 -29.65
C ILE A 159 -24.44 20.59 -29.94
N MET A 160 -23.70 19.54 -29.59
CA MET A 160 -24.12 18.14 -29.79
C MET A 160 -25.40 17.82 -29.01
N MET A 161 -25.45 18.17 -27.72
CA MET A 161 -26.64 17.94 -26.88
C MET A 161 -27.86 18.72 -27.37
N ARG A 162 -27.68 19.97 -27.84
CA ARG A 162 -28.79 20.76 -28.42
C ARG A 162 -29.30 20.16 -29.71
N ARG A 163 -28.40 19.68 -30.58
CA ARG A 163 -28.77 18.99 -31.82
C ARG A 163 -29.53 17.71 -31.52
N GLU A 164 -29.03 16.89 -30.61
CA GLU A 164 -29.67 15.64 -30.17
C GLU A 164 -31.07 15.91 -29.59
N LYS A 165 -31.21 16.94 -28.73
CA LYS A 165 -32.50 17.33 -28.15
C LYS A 165 -33.50 17.83 -29.20
N ARG A 166 -33.04 18.50 -30.26
CA ARG A 166 -33.89 18.98 -31.37
C ARG A 166 -34.33 17.85 -32.28
N ASP A 167 -33.41 16.95 -32.63
CA ASP A 167 -33.61 15.95 -33.68
C ASP A 167 -34.29 14.67 -33.15
N ARG A 168 -34.15 14.36 -31.85
CA ARG A 168 -34.73 13.15 -31.25
C ARG A 168 -36.21 13.33 -30.89
N ARG A 169 -37.08 12.49 -31.49
CA ARG A 169 -38.54 12.50 -31.27
C ARG A 169 -38.96 12.09 -29.85
N HIS A 170 -38.33 11.08 -29.28
CA HIS A 170 -38.63 10.58 -27.93
C HIS A 170 -37.35 10.44 -27.11
N PHE A 171 -37.19 11.30 -26.12
CA PHE A 171 -36.08 11.26 -25.17
C PHE A 171 -36.57 10.64 -23.85
N LYS A 172 -36.28 9.35 -23.66
CA LYS A 172 -36.55 8.65 -22.41
C LYS A 172 -35.47 9.03 -21.39
N ARG A 173 -35.88 9.61 -20.27
CA ARG A 173 -34.97 9.93 -19.16
C ARG A 173 -34.69 8.66 -18.35
N MET A 174 -33.52 8.60 -17.75
CA MET A 174 -33.20 7.57 -16.76
C MET A 174 -34.17 7.66 -15.58
N ARG A 175 -34.53 6.50 -15.04
CA ARG A 175 -35.29 6.41 -13.80
C ARG A 175 -34.31 6.45 -12.62
N PHE A 176 -34.68 7.18 -11.58
CA PHE A 176 -33.94 7.21 -10.33
C PHE A 176 -34.80 6.57 -9.23
N PRO A 177 -34.24 5.70 -8.38
CA PRO A 177 -32.90 5.10 -8.47
C PRO A 177 -32.73 4.16 -9.69
N PRO A 178 -31.51 4.02 -10.25
CA PRO A 178 -31.26 3.11 -11.37
C PRO A 178 -31.36 1.63 -11.02
N PHE A 179 -31.04 1.26 -9.77
CA PHE A 179 -31.07 -0.11 -9.24
C PHE A 179 -32.12 -0.21 -8.13
N ASP A 180 -32.64 -1.41 -7.90
CA ASP A 180 -33.56 -1.67 -6.78
C ASP A 180 -32.80 -1.80 -5.45
N ASP A 181 -33.45 -1.53 -4.33
CA ASP A 181 -32.79 -1.50 -3.01
C ASP A 181 -32.32 -2.90 -2.55
N GLU A 182 -32.97 -3.96 -3.05
CA GLU A 182 -32.65 -5.36 -2.75
C GLU A 182 -31.59 -5.96 -3.71
N GLU A 183 -31.22 -5.26 -4.78
CA GLU A 183 -30.22 -5.73 -5.73
C GLU A 183 -28.80 -5.51 -5.17
N PRO A 184 -27.98 -6.57 -5.04
CA PRO A 184 -26.61 -6.40 -4.58
C PRO A 184 -25.79 -5.60 -5.61
N PRO A 185 -24.78 -4.83 -5.17
CA PRO A 185 -23.89 -4.11 -6.07
C PRO A 185 -23.25 -5.06 -7.10
N LEU A 186 -23.32 -4.66 -8.37
CA LEU A 186 -22.80 -5.44 -9.49
C LEU A 186 -21.26 -5.49 -9.45
N ASP A 187 -20.66 -6.68 -9.56
CA ASP A 187 -19.20 -6.81 -9.62
C ASP A 187 -18.67 -6.32 -10.97
N TYR A 188 -17.64 -5.48 -10.92
CA TYR A 188 -17.00 -4.91 -12.10
C TYR A 188 -16.33 -5.97 -12.97
N ALA A 189 -15.66 -6.93 -12.33
CA ALA A 189 -14.84 -7.90 -13.06
C ALA A 189 -15.69 -8.85 -13.94
N ASP A 190 -16.87 -9.23 -13.45
CA ASP A 190 -17.71 -10.21 -14.13
C ASP A 190 -18.66 -9.56 -15.15
N ASN A 191 -18.98 -8.27 -15.00
CA ASN A 191 -20.05 -7.62 -15.77
C ASN A 191 -19.59 -6.47 -16.68
N LEU A 192 -18.47 -5.82 -16.38
CA LEU A 192 -18.07 -4.57 -17.06
C LEU A 192 -16.72 -4.66 -17.77
N LEU A 193 -15.84 -5.62 -17.41
CA LEU A 193 -14.53 -5.77 -18.07
C LEU A 193 -14.66 -6.15 -19.55
N ASP A 194 -15.57 -7.07 -19.89
CA ASP A 194 -15.67 -7.65 -21.24
C ASP A 194 -16.73 -6.96 -22.12
N VAL A 195 -17.51 -6.04 -21.55
CA VAL A 195 -18.55 -5.30 -22.26
C VAL A 195 -17.93 -4.06 -22.88
N GLY A 196 -17.86 -3.99 -24.21
CA GLY A 196 -17.37 -2.81 -24.91
C GLY A 196 -18.15 -1.55 -24.51
N SER A 197 -17.45 -0.50 -24.08
CA SER A 197 -18.06 0.77 -23.70
C SER A 197 -18.82 1.36 -24.89
N SER A 198 -20.09 1.71 -24.69
CA SER A 198 -20.88 2.41 -25.71
C SER A 198 -20.18 3.71 -26.10
N GLY A 199 -20.10 4.01 -27.40
CA GLY A 199 -19.30 5.12 -27.92
C GLY A 199 -19.56 6.45 -27.22
N ALA A 200 -18.49 7.13 -26.82
CA ALA A 200 -18.57 8.49 -26.26
C ALA A 200 -19.10 9.49 -27.29
N ASN A 201 -19.64 10.60 -26.80
CA ASN A 201 -20.08 11.72 -27.63
C ASN A 201 -18.86 12.47 -28.18
N SER A 202 -18.16 11.88 -29.15
CA SER A 202 -17.14 12.57 -29.95
C SER A 202 -17.75 13.09 -31.25
N THR A 203 -17.27 14.24 -31.70
CA THR A 203 -17.55 14.68 -33.07
C THR A 203 -16.95 13.66 -34.02
N ARG A 204 -17.78 13.10 -34.92
CA ARG A 204 -17.25 12.42 -36.09
C ARG A 204 -16.56 13.47 -36.94
N ASP A 205 -15.24 13.38 -37.04
CA ASP A 205 -14.48 14.18 -37.98
C ASP A 205 -15.03 13.90 -39.39
N GLY A 206 -15.42 14.98 -40.07
CA GLY A 206 -15.89 14.97 -41.46
C GLY A 206 -14.72 15.02 -42.43
#